data_AF-A0A843KVR1-F1
#
_entry.id   AF-A0A843KVR1-F1
#
_cell.length_a   1.000
_cell.length_b   1.000
_cell.length_c   1.000
_cell.angle_alpha   90.00
_cell.angle_beta   90.00
_cell.angle_gamma   90.00
#
_symmetry.space_group_name_H-M   'P 1'
#
loop_
_entity.id
_entity.type
_entity.pdbx_description
1 polymer ?
#
loop_
_entity_poly.entity_id
_entity_poly.type
_entity_poly.pdbx_seq_one_letter_code
_entity_poly.pdbx_strand_id
1 'polypeptide(L)'
;MREPPVKKILYWCGECNVPLIGKTCGCGAEGHPIPLLQPYDIRPALEHDRQILARLVRERYGTDSLPSVILLNKTGGIDRKDLVIANGGRFGWLSFDPGHRRYEFELVFDALPSMLPLITKNMLRLDQLKGAGEDVRNGKRIGGKKYPASGNITDGGVVVTWDGYAGVGVSTKGIVKVKEVGKVSPANVSDPGWEEVISRNRYHLKNLERNAIRFIRQQADHAQCVNISFSGGKDSTAVKELARRAGFEDTYFVDTGMEFPETLEFVRSLSIKTILHGKDFWREVNRHGPPRKDDRWCCEHLKLAPVKKWLAGKGECITIQGNRWYESFARAGLPPAVKNPYHPAQTNISPIRNWRALEVFLYIWWRQIPCNPLYEKGLERVGCWMCPAMLESEFEYVRSAHPDLYREWMAFLKEWFGKRGGASRSLETGAWRWKTLPPKMRGNDE
;
A
#
# COMPACT_ATOMS: atom_id res chain seq x y z
N MET A 1 3.98 -15.19 22.97
CA MET A 1 3.89 -13.87 22.32
C MET A 1 2.42 -13.53 22.17
N ARG A 2 1.90 -12.47 22.82
CA ARG A 2 0.49 -12.08 22.63
C ARG A 2 0.30 -11.51 21.22
N GLU A 3 -0.70 -11.97 20.49
CA GLU A 3 -1.02 -11.42 19.18
C GLU A 3 -1.37 -9.93 19.36
N PRO A 4 -0.74 -9.01 18.60
CA PRO A 4 -1.04 -7.59 18.74
C PRO A 4 -2.51 -7.31 18.37
N PRO A 5 -3.16 -6.32 19.00
CA PRO A 5 -4.58 -6.04 18.79
C PRO A 5 -4.80 -5.27 17.47
N VAL A 6 -4.42 -5.89 16.35
CA VAL A 6 -4.59 -5.38 15.00
C VAL A 6 -6.02 -5.57 14.51
N LYS A 7 -6.54 -4.60 13.76
CA LYS A 7 -7.85 -4.66 13.12
C LYS A 7 -7.80 -5.60 11.92
N LYS A 8 -8.34 -6.81 12.07
CA LYS A 8 -8.38 -7.83 11.01
C LYS A 8 -9.59 -7.71 10.07
N ILE A 9 -10.52 -6.82 10.38
CA ILE A 9 -11.81 -6.68 9.69
C ILE A 9 -11.96 -5.23 9.19
N LEU A 10 -12.37 -5.09 7.94
CA LEU A 10 -12.99 -3.88 7.41
C LEU A 10 -14.52 -4.07 7.52
N TYR A 11 -15.25 -3.03 7.92
CA TYR A 11 -16.71 -3.06 7.84
C TYR A 11 -17.15 -2.29 6.60
N TRP A 12 -18.28 -2.67 6.00
CA TRP A 12 -18.84 -1.97 4.86
C TRP A 12 -20.34 -1.76 5.06
N CYS A 13 -20.83 -0.54 4.85
CA CYS A 13 -22.25 -0.24 4.93
C CYS A 13 -22.92 -0.66 3.62
N GLY A 14 -23.84 -1.63 3.68
CA GLY A 14 -24.61 -2.04 2.49
C GLY A 14 -25.56 -0.97 1.97
N GLU A 15 -26.15 -0.16 2.86
CA GLU A 15 -27.11 0.90 2.49
C GLU A 15 -26.44 2.08 1.78
N CYS A 16 -25.37 2.61 2.37
CA CYS A 16 -24.64 3.74 1.82
C CYS A 16 -23.57 3.33 0.79
N ASN A 17 -23.29 2.03 0.66
CA ASN A 17 -22.19 1.46 -0.12
C ASN A 17 -20.81 2.10 0.16
N VAL A 18 -20.47 2.30 1.44
CA VAL A 18 -19.18 2.90 1.85
C VAL A 18 -18.42 2.02 2.84
N PRO A 19 -17.07 2.04 2.79
CA PRO A 19 -16.26 1.40 3.82
C PRO A 19 -16.36 2.16 5.14
N LEU A 20 -16.26 1.42 6.24
CA LEU A 20 -16.35 1.93 7.60
C LEU A 20 -15.06 1.63 8.39
N ILE A 21 -14.59 2.63 9.14
CA ILE A 21 -13.44 2.50 10.07
C ILE A 21 -13.86 2.06 11.48
N GLY A 22 -15.17 1.88 11.68
CA GLY A 22 -15.83 1.28 12.85
C GLY A 22 -17.01 0.40 12.42
N LYS A 23 -17.72 -0.22 13.37
CA LYS A 23 -18.81 -1.18 13.08
C LYS A 23 -20.07 -0.53 12.50
N THR A 24 -20.38 0.69 12.93
CA THR A 24 -21.64 1.38 12.61
C THR A 24 -21.42 2.50 11.60
N CYS A 25 -22.36 2.66 10.68
CA CYS A 25 -22.39 3.75 9.70
C CYS A 25 -23.04 5.00 10.30
N GLY A 26 -22.70 6.17 9.77
CA GLY A 26 -23.39 7.42 10.08
C GLY A 26 -24.88 7.45 9.67
N CYS A 27 -25.36 6.51 8.85
CA CYS A 27 -26.80 6.34 8.58
C CYS A 27 -27.55 5.54 9.67
N GLY A 28 -26.83 4.91 10.61
CA GLY A 28 -27.40 4.05 11.65
C GLY A 28 -27.25 2.54 11.38
N ALA A 29 -27.05 2.13 10.13
CA ALA A 29 -26.85 0.72 9.79
C ALA A 29 -25.53 0.15 10.35
N GLU A 30 -25.55 -1.13 10.72
CA GLU A 30 -24.34 -1.89 10.97
C GLU A 30 -23.69 -2.32 9.67
N GLY A 31 -22.36 -2.20 9.58
CA GLY A 31 -21.63 -2.68 8.43
C GLY A 31 -21.41 -4.20 8.50
N HIS A 32 -21.41 -4.86 7.34
CA HIS A 32 -21.01 -6.26 7.27
C HIS A 32 -19.48 -6.40 7.28
N PRO A 33 -18.93 -7.48 7.86
CA PRO A 33 -17.49 -7.66 7.99
C PRO A 33 -16.86 -8.20 6.70
N ILE A 34 -15.73 -7.62 6.31
CA ILE A 34 -14.83 -8.08 5.24
C ILE A 34 -13.48 -8.42 5.88
N PRO A 35 -13.10 -9.71 5.95
CA PRO A 35 -11.81 -10.13 6.46
C PRO A 35 -10.66 -9.57 5.62
N LEU A 36 -9.71 -8.92 6.28
CA LEU A 36 -8.49 -8.40 5.66
C LEU A 36 -7.38 -9.46 5.67
N LEU A 37 -6.49 -9.35 4.71
CA LEU A 37 -5.28 -10.15 4.60
C LEU A 37 -4.10 -9.43 5.24
N GLN A 38 -3.16 -10.21 5.78
CA GLN A 38 -1.95 -9.69 6.43
C GLN A 38 -1.11 -8.84 5.47
N PRO A 39 -0.58 -7.67 5.93
CA PRO A 39 -0.49 -7.22 7.33
C PRO A 39 -1.72 -6.48 7.87
N TYR A 40 -2.88 -6.62 7.21
CA TYR A 40 -4.16 -5.97 7.52
C TYR A 40 -4.17 -4.45 7.29
N ASP A 41 -3.14 -3.92 6.62
CA ASP A 41 -3.15 -2.54 6.15
C ASP A 41 -4.02 -2.42 4.90
N ILE A 42 -4.76 -1.34 4.82
CA ILE A 42 -5.65 -1.02 3.72
C ILE A 42 -5.58 0.47 3.46
N ARG A 43 -5.55 0.86 2.18
CA ARG A 43 -5.51 2.27 1.76
C ARG A 43 -6.51 2.50 0.62
N PRO A 44 -6.95 3.74 0.41
CA PRO A 44 -7.59 4.16 -0.84
C PRO A 44 -6.72 3.83 -2.05
N ALA A 45 -7.35 3.41 -3.14
CA ALA A 45 -6.75 3.50 -4.47
C ALA A 45 -6.79 4.97 -4.90
N LEU A 46 -5.61 5.56 -5.06
CA LEU A 46 -5.44 6.96 -5.44
C LEU A 46 -5.35 7.08 -6.97
N GLU A 47 -5.11 8.28 -7.49
CA GLU A 47 -5.24 8.57 -8.92
C GLU A 47 -4.46 7.57 -9.80
N HIS A 48 -3.17 7.38 -9.54
CA HIS A 48 -2.35 6.42 -10.29
C HIS A 48 -2.87 4.97 -10.22
N ASP A 49 -3.33 4.52 -9.04
CA ASP A 49 -3.89 3.18 -8.90
C ASP A 49 -5.17 3.02 -9.73
N ARG A 50 -6.05 4.05 -9.72
CA ARG A 50 -7.29 4.07 -10.50
C ARG A 50 -7.00 4.05 -12.00
N GLN A 51 -6.01 4.82 -12.47
CA GLN A 51 -5.58 4.82 -13.87
C GLN A 51 -5.06 3.44 -14.31
N ILE A 52 -4.25 2.78 -13.48
CA ILE A 52 -3.78 1.40 -13.76
C ILE A 52 -4.96 0.45 -13.83
N LEU A 53 -5.85 0.45 -12.83
CA LEU A 53 -7.01 -0.43 -12.80
C LEU A 53 -7.90 -0.19 -14.02
N ALA A 54 -8.25 1.06 -14.33
CA ALA A 54 -9.13 1.40 -15.46
C ALA A 54 -8.53 0.91 -16.78
N ARG A 55 -7.22 1.11 -16.98
CA ARG A 55 -6.51 0.60 -18.15
C ARG A 55 -6.56 -0.92 -18.24
N LEU A 56 -6.24 -1.63 -17.16
CA LEU A 56 -6.21 -3.10 -17.14
C LEU A 56 -7.60 -3.69 -17.33
N VAL A 57 -8.64 -3.10 -16.72
CA VAL A 57 -10.03 -3.54 -16.91
C VAL A 57 -10.48 -3.26 -18.34
N ARG A 58 -10.11 -2.12 -18.93
CA ARG A 58 -10.46 -1.79 -20.33
C ARG A 58 -9.79 -2.75 -21.32
N GLU A 59 -8.50 -2.99 -21.16
CA GLU A 59 -7.72 -3.92 -21.98
C GLU A 59 -8.30 -5.34 -21.89
N ARG A 60 -8.63 -5.79 -20.67
CA ARG A 60 -9.04 -7.17 -20.41
C ARG A 60 -10.53 -7.44 -20.66
N TYR A 61 -11.39 -6.57 -20.17
CA TYR A 61 -12.84 -6.79 -20.10
C TYR A 61 -13.64 -5.81 -20.95
N GLY A 62 -12.97 -4.85 -21.60
CA GLY A 62 -13.60 -3.92 -22.55
C GLY A 62 -14.43 -2.82 -21.90
N THR A 63 -14.21 -2.54 -20.61
CA THR A 63 -14.84 -1.45 -19.86
C THR A 63 -13.81 -0.78 -18.95
N ASP A 64 -13.92 0.53 -18.77
CA ASP A 64 -13.15 1.30 -17.80
C ASP A 64 -13.99 1.75 -16.61
N SER A 65 -15.25 1.32 -16.54
CA SER A 65 -16.14 1.61 -15.43
C SER A 65 -15.65 0.90 -14.17
N LEU A 66 -15.37 1.71 -13.15
CA LEU A 66 -14.85 1.29 -11.86
C LEU A 66 -15.58 2.06 -10.75
N PRO A 67 -15.85 1.42 -9.61
CA PRO A 67 -16.44 2.11 -8.46
C PRO A 67 -15.60 3.34 -8.05
N SER A 68 -16.27 4.39 -7.59
CA SER A 68 -15.64 5.61 -7.09
C SER A 68 -14.81 5.35 -5.83
N VAL A 69 -15.28 4.46 -4.96
CA VAL A 69 -14.56 4.05 -3.75
C VAL A 69 -13.94 2.67 -3.92
N ILE A 70 -12.60 2.66 -4.03
CA ILE A 70 -11.79 1.45 -4.13
C ILE A 70 -10.75 1.47 -3.02
N LEU A 71 -10.59 0.32 -2.37
CA LEU A 71 -9.57 0.08 -1.37
C LEU A 71 -8.58 -0.99 -1.84
N LEU A 72 -7.32 -0.83 -1.45
CA LEU A 72 -6.23 -1.76 -1.70
C LEU A 72 -5.76 -2.32 -0.37
N ASN A 73 -6.04 -3.60 -0.13
CA ASN A 73 -5.52 -4.34 1.01
C ASN A 73 -4.24 -5.05 0.61
N LYS A 74 -3.13 -4.55 1.14
CA LYS A 74 -1.78 -5.05 0.85
C LYS A 74 -1.60 -6.48 1.33
N THR A 75 -0.94 -7.29 0.52
CA THR A 75 -0.60 -8.67 0.84
C THR A 75 0.87 -8.99 0.57
N GLY A 76 1.31 -10.19 0.98
CA GLY A 76 2.62 -10.71 0.60
C GLY A 76 2.66 -11.14 -0.87
N GLY A 77 3.63 -10.60 -1.63
CA GLY A 77 3.94 -11.00 -3.00
C GLY A 77 5.44 -10.98 -3.28
N ILE A 78 5.81 -11.20 -4.55
CA ILE A 78 7.18 -10.97 -5.05
C ILE A 78 7.48 -9.46 -4.97
N ASP A 79 6.57 -8.64 -5.52
CA ASP A 79 6.57 -7.17 -5.39
C ASP A 79 5.20 -6.69 -4.88
N ARG A 80 4.55 -5.72 -5.53
CA ARG A 80 3.20 -5.26 -5.21
C ARG A 80 2.17 -6.36 -5.47
N LYS A 81 1.33 -6.62 -4.47
CA LYS A 81 0.16 -7.50 -4.57
C LYS A 81 -0.91 -7.02 -3.61
N ASP A 82 -1.97 -6.46 -4.18
CA ASP A 82 -3.06 -5.83 -3.45
C ASP A 82 -4.37 -6.56 -3.77
N LEU A 83 -5.11 -6.95 -2.72
CA LEU A 83 -6.52 -7.33 -2.85
C LEU A 83 -7.31 -6.03 -3.03
N VAL A 84 -7.94 -5.89 -4.18
CA VAL A 84 -8.83 -4.76 -4.49
C VAL A 84 -10.18 -5.05 -3.85
N ILE A 85 -10.72 -4.10 -3.09
CA ILE A 85 -12.01 -4.18 -2.41
C ILE A 85 -12.86 -3.00 -2.89
N ALA A 86 -14.08 -3.28 -3.33
CA ALA A 86 -15.06 -2.30 -3.76
C ALA A 86 -16.47 -2.89 -3.66
N ASN A 87 -17.51 -2.06 -3.61
CA ASN A 87 -18.91 -2.48 -3.53
C ASN A 87 -19.21 -3.53 -2.45
N GLY A 88 -18.56 -3.42 -1.30
CA GLY A 88 -18.79 -4.31 -0.17
C GLY A 88 -18.21 -5.72 -0.29
N GLY A 89 -17.40 -5.98 -1.32
CA GLY A 89 -16.81 -7.30 -1.56
C GLY A 89 -15.39 -7.24 -2.10
N ARG A 90 -14.83 -8.42 -2.35
CA ARG A 90 -13.55 -8.53 -3.07
C ARG A 90 -13.81 -8.17 -4.53
N PHE A 91 -13.00 -7.28 -5.09
CA PHE A 91 -13.18 -6.83 -6.47
C PHE A 91 -12.20 -7.51 -7.43
N GLY A 92 -10.95 -7.71 -6.98
CA GLY A 92 -9.95 -8.38 -7.79
C GLY A 92 -8.59 -8.39 -7.14
N TRP A 93 -7.59 -8.84 -7.89
CA TRP A 93 -6.19 -8.82 -7.49
C TRP A 93 -5.41 -7.90 -8.42
N LEU A 94 -4.74 -6.90 -7.85
CA LEU A 94 -3.77 -6.07 -8.56
C LEU A 94 -2.37 -6.54 -8.17
N SER A 95 -1.54 -6.90 -9.14
CA SER A 95 -0.15 -7.30 -8.91
C SER A 95 0.80 -6.65 -9.90
N PHE A 96 2.06 -6.51 -9.50
CA PHE A 96 3.15 -6.09 -10.39
C PHE A 96 4.12 -7.25 -10.59
N ASP A 97 4.41 -7.57 -11.85
CA ASP A 97 5.45 -8.51 -12.22
C ASP A 97 6.76 -7.73 -12.44
N PRO A 98 7.78 -7.87 -11.56
CA PRO A 98 9.05 -7.18 -11.72
C PRO A 98 9.89 -7.70 -12.89
N GLY A 99 9.69 -8.93 -13.35
CA GLY A 99 10.42 -9.50 -14.49
C GLY A 99 9.96 -8.91 -15.83
N HIS A 100 8.65 -8.78 -16.01
CA HIS A 100 8.05 -8.16 -17.21
C HIS A 100 7.74 -6.67 -17.04
N ARG A 101 7.91 -6.15 -15.82
CA ARG A 101 7.72 -4.74 -15.44
C ARG A 101 6.34 -4.21 -15.80
N ARG A 102 5.32 -5.02 -15.53
CA ARG A 102 3.93 -4.71 -15.87
C ARG A 102 2.99 -5.03 -14.72
N TYR A 103 1.91 -4.28 -14.67
CA TYR A 103 0.79 -4.60 -13.79
C TYR A 103 -0.14 -5.61 -14.43
N GLU A 104 -0.75 -6.44 -13.60
CA GLU A 104 -1.77 -7.41 -13.96
C GLU A 104 -2.96 -7.26 -13.01
N PHE A 105 -4.17 -7.39 -13.56
CA PHE A 105 -5.40 -7.36 -12.79
C PHE A 105 -6.25 -8.58 -13.11
N GLU A 106 -6.71 -9.27 -12.06
CA GLU A 106 -7.62 -10.41 -12.16
C GLU A 106 -8.90 -10.13 -11.36
N LEU A 107 -10.06 -10.14 -12.03
CA LEU A 107 -11.35 -10.11 -11.32
C LEU A 107 -11.55 -11.37 -10.47
N VAL A 108 -12.27 -11.20 -9.36
CA VAL A 108 -12.78 -12.32 -8.55
C VAL A 108 -14.29 -12.43 -8.67
N PHE A 109 -14.85 -13.55 -8.22
CA PHE A 109 -16.27 -13.86 -8.36
C PHE A 109 -17.18 -12.79 -7.73
N ASP A 110 -16.84 -12.30 -6.53
CA ASP A 110 -17.57 -11.26 -5.80
C ASP A 110 -17.79 -9.95 -6.58
N ALA A 111 -16.97 -9.67 -7.60
CA ALA A 111 -17.12 -8.47 -8.44
C ALA A 111 -18.19 -8.61 -9.53
N LEU A 112 -18.51 -9.86 -9.91
CA LEU A 112 -19.37 -10.16 -11.06
C LEU A 112 -20.77 -9.54 -10.97
N PRO A 113 -21.47 -9.47 -9.82
CA PRO A 113 -22.76 -8.81 -9.75
C PRO A 113 -22.75 -7.37 -10.30
N SER A 114 -21.70 -6.59 -10.00
CA SER A 114 -21.56 -5.22 -10.50
C SER A 114 -20.88 -5.11 -11.86
N MET A 115 -19.95 -6.02 -12.18
CA MET A 115 -19.15 -5.95 -13.40
C MET A 115 -19.79 -6.61 -14.60
N LEU A 116 -20.54 -7.70 -14.41
CA LEU A 116 -21.04 -8.53 -15.51
C LEU A 116 -21.82 -7.75 -16.59
N PRO A 117 -22.69 -6.77 -16.25
CA PRO A 117 -23.39 -5.96 -17.26
C PRO A 117 -22.48 -5.07 -18.10
N LEU A 118 -21.26 -4.80 -17.62
CA LEU A 118 -20.32 -3.84 -18.21
C LEU A 118 -19.26 -4.54 -19.06
N ILE A 119 -19.07 -5.84 -18.91
CA ILE A 119 -18.01 -6.59 -19.60
C ILE A 119 -18.39 -6.83 -21.06
N THR A 120 -17.50 -6.44 -21.97
CA THR A 120 -17.67 -6.59 -23.42
C THR A 120 -16.57 -7.42 -24.10
N LYS A 121 -15.48 -7.75 -23.38
CA LYS A 121 -14.36 -8.57 -23.87
C LYS A 121 -14.06 -9.74 -22.95
N ASN A 122 -13.47 -10.81 -23.53
CA ASN A 122 -13.03 -12.01 -22.81
C ASN A 122 -14.12 -12.64 -21.91
N MET A 123 -15.38 -12.51 -22.35
CA MET A 123 -16.54 -13.16 -21.77
C MET A 123 -16.95 -14.34 -22.67
N LEU A 124 -16.94 -15.54 -22.11
CA LEU A 124 -17.16 -16.80 -22.81
C LEU A 124 -18.48 -17.41 -22.37
N ARG A 125 -19.29 -17.82 -23.32
CA ARG A 125 -20.43 -18.71 -23.07
C ARG A 125 -19.90 -20.12 -22.78
N LEU A 126 -20.62 -20.88 -21.95
CA LEU A 126 -20.20 -22.22 -21.52
C LEU A 126 -19.98 -23.20 -22.70
N ASP A 127 -20.74 -23.07 -23.78
CA ASP A 127 -20.59 -23.87 -25.01
C ASP A 127 -19.28 -23.57 -25.77
N GLN A 128 -18.67 -22.41 -25.55
CA GLN A 128 -17.34 -22.10 -26.07
C GLN A 128 -16.22 -22.86 -25.31
N LEU A 129 -16.52 -23.53 -24.19
CA LEU A 129 -15.58 -24.36 -23.45
C LEU A 129 -15.85 -25.85 -23.71
N LYS A 130 -14.96 -26.51 -24.45
CA LYS A 130 -15.13 -27.91 -24.87
C LYS A 130 -15.22 -28.83 -23.64
N GLY A 131 -16.35 -29.53 -23.49
CA GLY A 131 -16.63 -30.45 -22.38
C GLY A 131 -17.25 -29.80 -21.13
N ALA A 132 -17.25 -28.46 -21.01
CA ALA A 132 -17.81 -27.79 -19.84
C ALA A 132 -19.34 -27.92 -19.76
N GLY A 133 -20.03 -27.80 -20.90
CA GLY A 133 -21.48 -27.95 -20.97
C GLY A 133 -21.97 -29.35 -20.59
N GLU A 134 -21.22 -30.40 -20.95
CA GLU A 134 -21.54 -31.77 -20.55
C GLU A 134 -21.34 -31.98 -19.05
N ASP A 135 -20.25 -31.46 -18.49
CA ASP A 135 -20.02 -31.51 -17.05
C ASP A 135 -21.17 -30.84 -16.27
N VAL A 136 -21.60 -29.65 -16.69
CA VAL A 136 -22.72 -28.95 -16.04
C VAL A 136 -24.03 -29.73 -16.14
N ARG A 137 -24.37 -30.28 -17.32
CA ARG A 137 -25.58 -31.11 -17.50
C ARG A 137 -25.56 -32.37 -16.63
N ASN A 138 -24.38 -32.95 -16.43
CA ASN A 138 -24.17 -34.11 -15.57
C ASN A 138 -24.06 -33.75 -14.07
N GLY A 139 -24.37 -32.51 -13.68
CA GLY A 139 -24.31 -32.05 -12.28
C GLY A 139 -22.89 -31.91 -11.72
N LYS A 140 -21.85 -31.97 -12.55
CA LYS A 140 -20.45 -31.86 -12.11
C LYS A 140 -20.06 -30.40 -11.90
N ARG A 141 -19.37 -30.13 -10.80
CA ARG A 141 -18.73 -28.83 -10.56
C ARG A 141 -17.64 -28.56 -11.61
N ILE A 142 -17.67 -27.37 -12.20
CA ILE A 142 -16.65 -26.92 -13.17
C ILE A 142 -15.56 -26.02 -12.57
N GLY A 143 -15.82 -25.42 -11.40
CA GLY A 143 -14.80 -24.67 -10.65
C GLY A 143 -13.60 -25.55 -10.29
N GLY A 144 -12.40 -25.08 -10.61
CA GLY A 144 -11.13 -25.79 -10.47
C GLY A 144 -10.68 -26.55 -11.73
N LYS A 145 -11.57 -26.80 -12.69
CA LYS A 145 -11.27 -27.59 -13.90
C LYS A 145 -10.70 -26.72 -15.03
N LYS A 146 -10.12 -27.41 -16.02
CA LYS A 146 -9.54 -26.81 -17.23
C LYS A 146 -10.30 -27.29 -18.46
N TYR A 147 -10.62 -26.36 -19.35
CA TYR A 147 -11.32 -26.66 -20.59
C TYR A 147 -10.62 -25.97 -21.76
N PRO A 148 -10.42 -26.67 -22.89
CA PRO A 148 -10.03 -26.01 -24.14
C PRO A 148 -11.13 -25.05 -24.57
N ALA A 149 -10.77 -23.81 -24.86
CA ALA A 149 -11.72 -22.84 -25.37
C ALA A 149 -11.78 -22.90 -26.91
N SER A 150 -12.94 -22.56 -27.45
CA SER A 150 -13.20 -22.52 -28.88
C SER A 150 -12.89 -21.11 -29.39
N GLY A 151 -11.99 -21.00 -30.38
CA GLY A 151 -11.54 -19.73 -30.94
C GLY A 151 -10.27 -19.16 -30.29
N ASN A 152 -9.81 -18.01 -30.80
CA ASN A 152 -8.63 -17.33 -30.28
C ASN A 152 -9.00 -16.47 -29.07
N ILE A 153 -8.57 -16.91 -27.88
CA ILE A 153 -8.72 -16.16 -26.63
C ILE A 153 -7.35 -15.72 -26.14
N THR A 154 -7.25 -14.44 -25.80
CA THR A 154 -6.01 -13.88 -25.25
C THR A 154 -5.70 -14.46 -23.87
N ASP A 155 -4.42 -14.69 -23.59
CA ASP A 155 -3.98 -15.13 -22.26
C ASP A 155 -4.31 -14.09 -21.20
N GLY A 156 -4.80 -14.55 -20.04
CA GLY A 156 -5.21 -13.72 -18.91
C GLY A 156 -6.64 -14.00 -18.41
N GLY A 157 -7.19 -13.08 -17.61
CA GLY A 157 -8.49 -13.23 -16.99
C GLY A 157 -9.65 -13.37 -17.99
N VAL A 158 -10.57 -14.29 -17.71
CA VAL A 158 -11.80 -14.49 -18.49
C VAL A 158 -13.02 -14.59 -17.57
N VAL A 159 -14.19 -14.25 -18.09
CA VAL A 159 -15.48 -14.50 -17.44
C VAL A 159 -16.22 -15.58 -18.22
N VAL A 160 -16.83 -16.53 -17.53
CA VAL A 160 -17.62 -17.61 -18.15
C VAL A 160 -19.07 -17.44 -17.72
N THR A 161 -20.03 -17.59 -18.64
CA THR A 161 -21.47 -17.38 -18.35
C THR A 161 -22.36 -18.47 -18.94
N TRP A 162 -23.42 -18.85 -18.21
CA TRP A 162 -24.50 -19.73 -18.67
C TRP A 162 -25.70 -19.63 -17.72
N ASP A 163 -26.94 -19.63 -18.23
CA ASP A 163 -28.17 -19.85 -17.46
C ASP A 163 -28.27 -19.15 -16.08
N GLY A 164 -27.89 -17.87 -15.99
CA GLY A 164 -27.89 -17.09 -14.74
C GLY A 164 -26.73 -17.40 -13.78
N TYR A 165 -25.82 -18.27 -14.18
CA TYR A 165 -24.52 -18.50 -13.57
C TYR A 165 -23.43 -17.72 -14.31
N ALA A 166 -22.43 -17.35 -13.54
CA ALA A 166 -21.18 -16.85 -14.07
C ALA A 166 -19.99 -17.40 -13.28
N GLY A 167 -18.80 -17.16 -13.79
CA GLY A 167 -17.57 -17.52 -13.13
C GLY A 167 -16.38 -16.73 -13.62
N VAL A 168 -15.33 -16.72 -12.81
CA VAL A 168 -14.03 -16.16 -13.17
C VAL A 168 -13.05 -17.27 -13.50
N GLY A 169 -12.18 -17.02 -14.46
CA GLY A 169 -11.15 -17.97 -14.88
C GLY A 169 -9.91 -17.28 -15.43
N VAL A 170 -8.93 -18.08 -15.82
CA VAL A 170 -7.73 -17.62 -16.53
C VAL A 170 -7.52 -18.48 -17.76
N SER A 171 -7.34 -17.84 -18.92
CA SER A 171 -6.90 -18.45 -20.16
C SER A 171 -5.38 -18.49 -20.23
N THR A 172 -4.83 -19.62 -20.66
CA THR A 172 -3.41 -19.77 -20.98
C THR A 172 -3.27 -20.71 -22.17
N LYS A 173 -2.71 -20.21 -23.28
CA LYS A 173 -2.53 -20.95 -24.53
C LYS A 173 -3.83 -21.61 -25.01
N GLY A 174 -4.95 -20.88 -24.92
CA GLY A 174 -6.28 -21.36 -25.31
C GLY A 174 -6.94 -22.35 -24.33
N ILE A 175 -6.33 -22.64 -23.18
CA ILE A 175 -6.93 -23.46 -22.11
C ILE A 175 -7.44 -22.54 -21.01
N VAL A 176 -8.73 -22.63 -20.69
CA VAL A 176 -9.36 -21.87 -19.61
C VAL A 176 -9.41 -22.71 -18.34
N LYS A 177 -8.72 -22.26 -17.30
CA LYS A 177 -8.90 -22.76 -15.94
C LYS A 177 -10.02 -21.95 -15.27
N VAL A 178 -11.17 -22.58 -15.07
CA VAL A 178 -12.28 -21.98 -14.33
C VAL A 178 -11.90 -21.99 -12.85
N LYS A 179 -11.82 -20.82 -12.20
CA LYS A 179 -11.42 -20.72 -10.79
C LYS A 179 -12.62 -20.88 -9.87
N GLU A 180 -13.64 -20.07 -10.08
CA GLU A 180 -14.80 -19.99 -9.20
C GLU A 180 -16.06 -19.70 -10.02
N VAL A 181 -17.18 -20.28 -9.61
CA VAL A 181 -18.47 -20.20 -10.30
C VAL A 181 -19.61 -20.15 -9.30
N GLY A 182 -20.71 -19.53 -9.71
CA GLY A 182 -21.91 -19.47 -8.91
C GLY A 182 -23.04 -18.75 -9.64
N LYS A 183 -24.22 -18.75 -9.04
CA LYS A 183 -25.35 -17.97 -9.52
C LYS A 183 -25.03 -16.48 -9.32
N VAL A 184 -25.25 -15.67 -10.34
CA VAL A 184 -24.98 -14.23 -10.28
C VAL A 184 -26.24 -13.48 -10.69
N SER A 185 -26.72 -12.62 -9.79
CA SER A 185 -27.74 -11.64 -10.08
C SER A 185 -27.06 -10.30 -10.33
N PRO A 186 -27.08 -9.76 -11.55
CA PRO A 186 -26.57 -8.42 -11.81
C PRO A 186 -27.24 -7.39 -10.88
N ALA A 187 -26.43 -6.50 -10.31
CA ALA A 187 -26.88 -5.50 -9.37
C ALA A 187 -26.44 -4.12 -9.82
N ASN A 188 -27.37 -3.17 -9.81
CA ASN A 188 -27.04 -1.75 -9.91
C ASN A 188 -26.76 -1.26 -8.48
N VAL A 189 -25.50 -0.95 -8.19
CA VAL A 189 -25.04 -0.54 -6.86
C VAL A 189 -24.86 0.97 -6.85
N SER A 190 -25.26 1.64 -5.77
CA SER A 190 -24.97 3.07 -5.60
C SER A 190 -23.45 3.32 -5.63
N ASP A 191 -23.02 4.42 -6.25
CA ASP A 191 -21.58 4.73 -6.39
C ASP A 191 -21.20 6.02 -5.65
N PRO A 192 -21.06 5.98 -4.31
CA PRO A 192 -20.72 7.16 -3.52
C PRO A 192 -19.25 7.58 -3.71
N GLY A 193 -18.98 8.88 -3.58
CA GLY A 193 -17.62 9.42 -3.53
C GLY A 193 -17.00 9.42 -2.13
N TRP A 194 -15.72 9.82 -2.03
CA TRP A 194 -14.99 9.89 -0.76
C TRP A 194 -15.57 10.89 0.25
N GLU A 195 -16.28 11.93 -0.19
CA GLU A 195 -16.98 12.86 0.70
C GLU A 195 -18.05 12.14 1.54
N GLU A 196 -18.81 11.25 0.91
CA GLU A 196 -19.80 10.43 1.60
C GLU A 196 -19.13 9.45 2.57
N VAL A 197 -18.01 8.82 2.17
CA VAL A 197 -17.21 7.97 3.08
C VAL A 197 -16.80 8.74 4.33
N ILE A 198 -16.28 9.96 4.18
CA ILE A 198 -15.88 10.82 5.30
C ILE A 198 -17.09 11.19 6.16
N SER A 199 -18.19 11.59 5.53
CA SER A 199 -19.45 11.95 6.20
C SER A 199 -19.94 10.81 7.10
N ARG A 200 -20.04 9.60 6.54
CA ARG A 200 -20.51 8.40 7.24
C ARG A 200 -19.56 7.89 8.32
N ASN A 201 -18.27 8.23 8.25
CA ASN A 201 -17.27 7.86 9.26
C ASN A 201 -16.96 8.98 10.28
N ARG A 202 -17.62 10.14 10.21
CA ARG A 202 -17.28 11.33 11.01
C ARG A 202 -17.22 11.07 12.51
N TYR A 203 -18.15 10.28 13.05
CA TYR A 203 -18.15 9.90 14.47
C TYR A 203 -16.86 9.17 14.86
N HIS A 204 -16.46 8.17 14.07
CA HIS A 204 -15.25 7.39 14.33
C HIS A 204 -13.98 8.23 14.15
N LEU A 205 -13.93 9.12 13.15
CA LEU A 205 -12.80 10.04 12.95
C LEU A 205 -12.60 10.97 14.16
N LYS A 206 -13.68 11.56 14.69
CA LYS A 206 -13.63 12.37 15.92
C LYS A 206 -13.09 11.59 17.12
N ASN A 207 -13.47 10.31 17.25
CA ASN A 207 -12.97 9.45 18.34
C ASN A 207 -11.48 9.13 18.19
N LEU A 208 -11.03 8.77 16.99
CA LEU A 208 -9.62 8.51 16.71
C LEU A 208 -8.74 9.72 17.06
N GLU A 209 -9.17 10.90 16.62
CA GLU A 209 -8.48 12.16 16.90
C GLU A 209 -8.40 12.48 18.39
N ARG A 210 -9.53 12.40 19.11
CA ARG A 210 -9.58 12.64 20.57
C ARG A 210 -8.63 11.72 21.32
N ASN A 211 -8.62 10.44 20.95
CA ASN A 211 -7.76 9.43 21.57
C ASN A 211 -6.28 9.73 21.32
N ALA A 212 -5.91 10.08 20.09
CA ALA A 212 -4.55 10.43 19.73
C ALA A 212 -4.06 11.68 20.47
N ILE A 213 -4.87 12.74 20.54
CA ILE A 213 -4.51 13.98 21.26
C ILE A 213 -4.35 13.74 22.76
N ARG A 214 -5.27 12.98 23.37
CA ARG A 214 -5.18 12.60 24.78
C ARG A 214 -3.88 11.83 25.05
N PHE A 215 -3.55 10.88 24.18
CA PHE A 215 -2.30 10.11 24.30
C PHE A 215 -1.07 11.00 24.19
N ILE A 216 -1.01 11.92 23.22
CA ILE A 216 0.10 12.87 23.08
C ILE A 216 0.27 13.69 24.35
N ARG A 217 -0.81 14.32 24.85
CA ARG A 217 -0.76 15.14 26.07
C ARG A 217 -0.30 14.35 27.30
N GLN A 218 -0.81 13.13 27.47
CA GLN A 218 -0.43 12.28 28.60
C GLN A 218 1.06 11.86 28.55
N GLN A 219 1.59 11.56 27.36
CA GLN A 219 2.98 11.12 27.23
C GLN A 219 3.98 12.28 27.24
N ALA A 220 3.57 13.45 26.77
CA ALA A 220 4.38 14.66 26.77
C ALA A 220 4.26 15.45 28.08
N ASP A 221 3.45 14.99 29.03
CA ASP A 221 3.30 15.61 30.34
C ASP A 221 4.66 15.63 31.06
N HIS A 222 5.03 16.78 31.59
CA HIS A 222 6.34 17.04 32.23
C HIS A 222 7.59 16.85 31.35
N ALA A 223 7.46 16.63 30.04
CA ALA A 223 8.61 16.51 29.16
C ALA A 223 9.37 17.86 29.02
N GLN A 224 10.69 17.85 29.19
CA GLN A 224 11.53 19.04 29.04
C GLN A 224 11.60 19.51 27.58
N CYS A 225 11.39 18.58 26.65
CA CYS A 225 11.55 18.76 25.23
C CYS A 225 10.52 17.88 24.50
N VAL A 226 9.72 18.47 23.62
CA VAL A 226 8.74 17.74 22.81
C VAL A 226 8.90 18.15 21.36
N ASN A 227 9.22 17.18 20.50
CA ASN A 227 9.45 17.42 19.08
C ASN A 227 8.67 16.43 18.21
N ILE A 228 8.43 16.81 16.96
CA ILE A 228 7.65 16.06 15.98
C ILE A 228 8.59 15.64 14.86
N SER A 229 8.75 14.33 14.67
CA SER A 229 9.51 13.76 13.57
C SER A 229 8.67 13.80 12.30
N PHE A 230 8.97 14.72 11.41
CA PHE A 230 8.29 14.85 10.12
C PHE A 230 9.14 14.27 9.00
N SER A 231 8.52 13.43 8.17
CA SER A 231 9.19 12.75 7.05
C SER A 231 8.66 13.16 5.68
N GLY A 232 7.66 14.05 5.61
CA GLY A 232 6.96 14.35 4.37
C GLY A 232 5.99 13.26 3.90
N GLY A 233 5.67 12.26 4.75
CA GLY A 233 4.70 11.20 4.42
C GLY A 233 3.32 11.45 5.04
N LYS A 234 2.31 10.68 4.60
CA LYS A 234 0.92 10.75 5.12
C LYS A 234 0.87 10.57 6.63
N ASP A 235 1.64 9.61 7.15
CA ASP A 235 1.60 9.23 8.56
C ASP A 235 2.17 10.35 9.45
N SER A 236 3.31 10.93 9.05
CA SER A 236 3.90 12.08 9.74
C SER A 236 3.10 13.38 9.52
N THR A 237 2.38 13.51 8.40
CA THR A 237 1.43 14.61 8.15
C THR A 237 0.25 14.58 9.12
N ALA A 238 -0.40 13.43 9.28
CA ALA A 238 -1.48 13.27 10.25
C ALA A 238 -0.98 13.50 11.70
N VAL A 239 0.20 12.96 12.04
CA VAL A 239 0.78 13.15 13.38
C VAL A 239 1.15 14.61 13.65
N LYS A 240 1.68 15.34 12.68
CA LYS A 240 1.98 16.77 12.84
C LYS A 240 0.73 17.56 13.19
N GLU A 241 -0.39 17.31 12.51
CA GLU A 241 -1.67 17.98 12.84
C GLU A 241 -2.20 17.56 14.22
N LEU A 242 -2.14 16.26 14.55
CA LEU A 242 -2.55 15.78 15.87
C LEU A 242 -1.70 16.40 17.00
N ALA A 243 -0.40 16.54 16.80
CA ALA A 243 0.52 17.19 17.73
C ALA A 243 0.22 18.69 17.88
N ARG A 244 -0.02 19.40 16.75
CA ARG A 244 -0.43 20.81 16.76
C ARG A 244 -1.70 21.01 17.58
N ARG A 245 -2.72 20.19 17.36
CA ARG A 245 -3.97 20.23 18.14
C ARG A 245 -3.80 19.78 19.59
N ALA A 246 -2.76 19.02 19.90
CA ALA A 246 -2.38 18.67 21.26
C ALA A 246 -1.64 19.81 21.99
N GLY A 247 -1.12 20.81 21.27
CA GLY A 247 -0.39 21.96 21.80
C GLY A 247 1.12 21.96 21.52
N PHE A 248 1.59 21.11 20.60
CA PHE A 248 3.02 20.97 20.29
C PHE A 248 3.29 21.27 18.81
N GLU A 249 4.32 22.07 18.51
CA GLU A 249 4.61 22.52 17.14
C GLU A 249 6.06 22.33 16.70
N ASP A 250 7.01 22.08 17.64
CA ASP A 250 8.43 21.92 17.30
C ASP A 250 8.61 20.69 16.38
N THR A 251 8.81 20.95 15.09
CA THR A 251 8.85 19.95 14.04
C THR A 251 10.21 19.98 13.39
N TYR A 252 10.80 18.81 13.19
CA TYR A 252 12.03 18.67 12.42
C TYR A 252 11.84 17.72 11.24
N PHE A 253 12.61 17.99 10.19
CA PHE A 253 12.78 17.12 9.03
C PHE A 253 14.24 16.72 8.90
N VAL A 254 14.51 15.48 8.49
CA VAL A 254 15.86 15.01 8.19
C VAL A 254 16.00 14.88 6.68
N ASP A 255 16.79 15.76 6.09
CA ASP A 255 17.20 15.66 4.70
C ASP A 255 18.39 14.69 4.59
N THR A 256 18.15 13.52 4.02
CA THR A 256 19.19 12.50 3.82
C THR A 256 20.05 12.72 2.58
N GLY A 257 19.75 13.74 1.77
CA GLY A 257 20.28 13.93 0.42
C GLY A 257 19.66 12.99 -0.62
N MET A 258 18.78 12.06 -0.20
CA MET A 258 18.18 11.03 -1.06
C MET A 258 16.66 11.12 -1.11
N GLU A 259 16.08 12.24 -0.69
CA GLU A 259 14.63 12.46 -0.73
C GLU A 259 14.18 12.80 -2.15
N PHE A 260 12.93 12.48 -2.48
CA PHE A 260 12.36 12.90 -3.76
C PHE A 260 12.33 14.44 -3.87
N PRO A 261 12.57 15.02 -5.06
CA PRO A 261 12.39 16.45 -5.29
C PRO A 261 11.02 16.96 -4.83
N GLU A 262 9.95 16.20 -5.11
CA GLU A 262 8.58 16.53 -4.68
C GLU A 262 8.41 16.50 -3.16
N THR A 263 9.13 15.63 -2.46
CA THR A 263 9.12 15.61 -1.00
C THR A 263 9.82 16.84 -0.43
N LEU A 264 10.94 17.25 -1.01
CA LEU A 264 11.64 18.46 -0.59
C LEU A 264 10.78 19.71 -0.84
N GLU A 265 10.10 19.79 -1.99
CA GLU A 265 9.16 20.86 -2.28
C GLU A 265 7.98 20.88 -1.30
N PHE A 266 7.37 19.72 -1.03
CA PHE A 266 6.29 19.59 -0.05
C PHE A 266 6.74 19.97 1.38
N VAL A 267 7.95 19.59 1.79
CA VAL A 267 8.51 20.00 3.09
C VAL A 267 8.70 21.52 3.16
N ARG A 268 9.22 22.13 2.09
CA ARG A 268 9.39 23.59 1.99
C ARG A 268 8.06 24.32 2.09
N SER A 269 7.00 23.83 1.43
CA SER A 269 5.67 24.45 1.46
C SER A 269 5.04 24.46 2.85
N LEU A 270 5.49 23.58 3.76
CA LEU A 270 5.01 23.50 5.15
C LEU A 270 5.81 24.38 6.13
N SER A 271 6.83 25.11 5.66
CA SER A 271 7.65 26.03 6.47
C SER A 271 8.26 25.39 7.72
N ILE A 272 8.76 24.16 7.60
CA ILE A 272 9.42 23.45 8.72
C ILE A 272 10.76 24.13 9.02
N LYS A 273 10.91 24.65 10.25
CA LYS A 273 12.08 25.44 10.67
C LYS A 273 13.35 24.60 10.84
N THR A 274 13.22 23.43 11.47
CA THR A 274 14.37 22.60 11.80
C THR A 274 14.63 21.59 10.68
N ILE A 275 15.63 21.85 9.85
CA ILE A 275 16.12 20.90 8.84
C ILE A 275 17.46 20.35 9.30
N LEU A 276 17.52 19.04 9.48
CA LEU A 276 18.74 18.31 9.85
C LEU A 276 19.29 17.63 8.60
N HIS A 277 20.60 17.70 8.38
CA HIS A 277 21.23 17.09 7.22
C HIS A 277 21.97 15.81 7.61
N GLY A 278 21.73 14.74 6.86
CA GLY A 278 22.50 13.51 6.94
C GLY A 278 23.95 13.69 6.47
N LYS A 279 24.75 12.63 6.60
CA LYS A 279 26.06 12.58 5.93
C LYS A 279 25.90 12.56 4.40
N ASP A 280 26.97 12.83 3.68
CA ASP A 280 27.02 12.67 2.23
C ASP A 280 26.76 11.20 1.83
N PHE A 281 25.60 10.96 1.21
CA PHE A 281 25.20 9.61 0.78
C PHE A 281 26.20 8.98 -0.18
N TRP A 282 26.67 9.73 -1.19
CA TRP A 282 27.51 9.19 -2.26
C TRP A 282 28.90 8.81 -1.73
N ARG A 283 29.42 9.53 -0.74
CA ARG A 283 30.63 9.12 -0.04
C ARG A 283 30.42 7.85 0.79
N GLU A 284 29.32 7.76 1.54
CA GLU A 284 29.04 6.61 2.42
C GLU A 284 28.70 5.34 1.62
N VAL A 285 27.97 5.44 0.50
CA VAL A 285 27.61 4.29 -0.34
C VAL A 285 28.83 3.69 -1.05
N ASN A 286 29.84 4.50 -1.39
CA ASN A 286 31.11 3.99 -1.90
C ASN A 286 31.93 3.22 -0.84
N ARG A 287 31.73 3.52 0.45
CA ARG A 287 32.40 2.82 1.55
C ARG A 287 31.68 1.54 1.97
N HIS A 288 30.36 1.60 2.08
CA HIS A 288 29.54 0.53 2.65
C HIS A 288 28.83 -0.34 1.59
N GLY A 289 28.79 0.12 0.35
CA GLY A 289 28.01 -0.48 -0.72
C GLY A 289 26.53 -0.06 -0.70
N PRO A 290 25.74 -0.56 -1.66
CA PRO A 290 24.33 -0.21 -1.76
C PRO A 290 23.59 -0.61 -0.48
N PRO A 291 22.71 0.25 0.08
CA PRO A 291 21.89 -0.10 1.23
C PRO A 291 20.93 -1.24 0.87
N ARG A 292 20.63 -2.12 1.82
CA ARG A 292 19.82 -3.32 1.62
C ARG A 292 18.71 -3.43 2.65
N LYS A 293 17.70 -4.28 2.43
CA LYS A 293 16.59 -4.50 3.39
C LYS A 293 17.08 -5.11 4.70
N ASP A 294 18.10 -5.95 4.61
CA ASP A 294 18.79 -6.66 5.70
C ASP A 294 20.01 -5.91 6.25
N ASP A 295 20.44 -4.84 5.59
CA ASP A 295 21.52 -3.97 6.04
C ASP A 295 21.23 -2.51 5.71
N ARG A 296 20.59 -1.83 6.67
CA ARG A 296 20.09 -0.45 6.54
C ARG A 296 21.02 0.56 7.20
N TRP A 297 22.32 0.48 6.92
CA TRP A 297 23.32 1.46 7.39
C TRP A 297 22.91 2.91 7.10
N CYS A 298 22.19 3.15 6.00
CA CYS A 298 21.69 4.47 5.63
C CYS A 298 20.71 5.06 6.66
N CYS A 299 19.92 4.24 7.34
CA CYS A 299 19.04 4.72 8.41
C CYS A 299 19.85 5.24 9.60
N GLU A 300 20.91 4.53 9.98
CA GLU A 300 21.76 4.93 11.10
C GLU A 300 22.55 6.20 10.77
N HIS A 301 23.28 6.19 9.65
CA HIS A 301 24.22 7.25 9.30
C HIS A 301 23.52 8.53 8.83
N LEU A 302 22.42 8.41 8.09
CA LEU A 302 21.79 9.56 7.43
C LEU A 302 20.59 10.10 8.20
N LYS A 303 19.92 9.26 9.02
CA LYS A 303 18.71 9.67 9.77
C LYS A 303 18.94 9.79 11.26
N LEU A 304 19.45 8.73 11.90
CA LEU A 304 19.54 8.69 13.36
C LEU A 304 20.69 9.53 13.90
N ALA A 305 21.86 9.50 13.26
CA ALA A 305 23.03 10.28 13.67
C ALA A 305 22.80 11.80 13.77
N PRO A 306 22.22 12.49 12.75
CA PRO A 306 21.99 13.93 12.84
C PRO A 306 20.93 14.28 13.91
N VAL A 307 19.90 13.47 14.09
CA VAL A 307 18.91 13.66 15.17
C VAL A 307 19.57 13.52 16.54
N LYS A 308 20.41 12.50 16.73
CA LYS A 308 21.17 12.31 17.98
C LYS A 308 22.02 13.54 18.31
N LYS A 309 22.72 14.11 17.33
CA LYS A 309 23.53 15.31 17.50
C LYS A 309 22.68 16.53 17.87
N TRP A 310 21.52 16.69 17.25
CA TRP A 310 20.60 17.80 17.52
C TRP A 310 19.91 17.71 18.89
N LEU A 311 19.64 16.51 19.37
CA LEU A 311 19.04 16.28 20.70
C LEU A 311 20.06 16.36 21.84
N ALA A 312 21.37 16.29 21.55
CA ALA A 312 22.41 16.37 22.55
C ALA A 312 22.29 17.68 23.36
N GLY A 313 22.23 17.56 24.69
CA GLY A 313 22.11 18.69 25.60
C GLY A 313 20.68 19.22 25.81
N LYS A 314 19.65 18.65 25.15
CA LYS A 314 18.24 19.07 25.32
C LYS A 314 17.51 18.38 26.49
N GLY A 315 18.21 17.57 27.28
CA GLY A 315 17.60 16.79 28.37
C GLY A 315 16.74 15.64 27.85
N GLU A 316 15.74 15.24 28.63
CA GLU A 316 14.79 14.19 28.23
C GLU A 316 13.77 14.74 27.21
N CYS A 317 13.76 14.14 26.03
CA CYS A 317 12.91 14.53 24.91
C CYS A 317 11.85 13.46 24.59
N ILE A 318 10.63 13.90 24.33
CA ILE A 318 9.59 13.13 23.68
C ILE A 318 9.59 13.44 22.18
N THR A 319 9.72 12.40 21.36
CA THR A 319 9.61 12.51 19.91
C THR A 319 8.31 11.87 19.43
N ILE A 320 7.42 12.68 18.88
CA ILE A 320 6.14 12.24 18.31
C ILE A 320 6.37 11.80 16.85
N GLN A 321 5.99 10.56 16.52
CA GLN A 321 6.25 9.96 15.19
C GLN A 321 5.07 9.13 14.66
N GLY A 322 5.01 8.94 13.34
CA GLY A 322 3.92 8.28 12.63
C GLY A 322 3.98 6.76 12.47
N ASN A 323 4.69 6.03 13.34
CA ASN A 323 4.83 4.57 13.17
C ASN A 323 3.51 3.82 13.48
N ARG A 324 3.15 2.83 12.66
CA ARG A 324 1.90 2.04 12.78
C ARG A 324 2.17 0.53 12.82
N TRP A 325 1.27 -0.24 13.42
CA TRP A 325 1.39 -1.71 13.49
C TRP A 325 1.34 -2.39 12.11
N TYR A 326 0.60 -1.81 11.17
CA TYR A 326 0.30 -2.43 9.88
C TYR A 326 1.39 -2.25 8.81
N GLU A 327 2.48 -1.53 9.13
CA GLU A 327 3.55 -1.24 8.16
C GLU A 327 4.45 -2.46 7.86
N SER A 328 4.65 -3.33 8.85
CA SER A 328 5.41 -4.58 8.69
C SER A 328 5.18 -5.53 9.88
N PHE A 329 5.49 -6.82 9.67
CA PHE A 329 5.47 -7.83 10.74
C PHE A 329 6.34 -7.42 11.95
N ALA A 330 7.50 -6.82 11.70
CA ALA A 330 8.41 -6.35 12.75
C ALA A 330 7.82 -5.20 13.59
N ARG A 331 6.85 -4.44 13.06
CA ARG A 331 6.22 -3.31 13.76
C ARG A 331 4.95 -3.70 14.50
N ALA A 332 4.32 -4.83 14.15
CA ALA A 332 3.02 -5.22 14.67
C ALA A 332 2.97 -5.33 16.20
N GLY A 333 4.07 -5.71 16.86
CA GLY A 333 4.14 -5.88 18.32
C GLY A 333 4.75 -4.72 19.12
N LEU A 334 5.18 -3.62 18.46
CA LEU A 334 5.89 -2.55 19.16
C LEU A 334 4.93 -1.72 20.04
N PRO A 335 5.34 -1.37 21.29
CA PRO A 335 4.50 -0.57 22.15
C PRO A 335 4.35 0.87 21.62
N PRO A 336 3.27 1.58 21.99
CA PRO A 336 3.03 2.96 21.55
C PRO A 336 4.12 3.96 21.97
N ALA A 337 4.79 3.72 23.10
CA ALA A 337 5.94 4.49 23.58
C ALA A 337 7.17 3.57 23.70
N VAL A 338 8.32 4.00 23.19
CA VAL A 338 9.57 3.23 23.17
C VAL A 338 10.73 4.15 23.49
N LYS A 339 11.51 3.84 24.54
CA LYS A 339 12.80 4.50 24.78
C LYS A 339 13.76 4.18 23.63
N ASN A 340 14.41 5.19 23.06
CA ASN A 340 15.33 4.97 21.94
C ASN A 340 16.61 4.26 22.46
N PRO A 341 16.92 3.05 21.95
CA PRO A 341 18.11 2.32 22.39
C PRO A 341 19.43 3.04 22.05
N TYR A 342 19.43 3.92 21.04
CA TYR A 342 20.61 4.66 20.60
C TYR A 342 20.76 6.04 21.27
N HIS A 343 19.71 6.51 21.96
CA HIS A 343 19.68 7.78 22.69
C HIS A 343 18.71 7.68 23.87
N PRO A 344 19.13 7.18 25.05
CA PRO A 344 18.24 6.86 26.17
C PRO A 344 17.39 8.04 26.68
N ALA A 345 17.86 9.27 26.49
CA ALA A 345 17.11 10.50 26.82
C ALA A 345 16.01 10.84 25.79
N GLN A 346 15.82 10.03 24.74
CA GLN A 346 14.73 10.19 23.77
C GLN A 346 13.71 9.06 23.94
N THR A 347 12.45 9.43 24.18
CA THR A 347 11.32 8.51 24.14
C THR A 347 10.49 8.79 22.89
N ASN A 348 10.35 7.79 22.04
CA ASN A 348 9.54 7.90 20.83
C ASN A 348 8.10 7.45 21.10
N ILE A 349 7.13 8.30 20.77
CA ILE A 349 5.71 7.99 20.92
C ILE A 349 4.99 7.95 19.58
N SER A 350 3.99 7.07 19.44
CA SER A 350 3.27 6.84 18.19
C SER A 350 1.76 6.92 18.40
N PRO A 351 1.14 8.11 18.26
CA PRO A 351 -0.26 8.33 18.61
C PRO A 351 -1.25 7.65 17.66
N ILE A 352 -0.82 7.35 16.43
CA ILE A 352 -1.63 6.67 15.40
C ILE A 352 -1.27 5.18 15.27
N ARG A 353 -0.64 4.59 16.30
CA ARG A 353 -0.06 3.24 16.23
C ARG A 353 -1.05 2.18 15.70
N ASN A 354 -2.33 2.28 16.09
CA ASN A 354 -3.40 1.36 15.72
C ASN A 354 -4.24 1.80 14.51
N TRP A 355 -3.84 2.83 13.78
CA TRP A 355 -4.51 3.29 12.55
C TRP A 355 -3.99 2.48 11.35
N ARG A 356 -4.87 2.09 10.41
CA ARG A 356 -4.46 1.63 9.08
C ARG A 356 -4.27 2.85 8.18
N ALA A 357 -3.70 2.67 7.00
CA ALA A 357 -3.52 3.76 6.05
C ALA A 357 -4.85 4.43 5.67
N LEU A 358 -5.96 3.68 5.64
CA LEU A 358 -7.31 4.19 5.43
C LEU A 358 -7.71 5.24 6.47
N GLU A 359 -7.55 4.95 7.78
CA GLU A 359 -7.84 5.95 8.81
C GLU A 359 -6.98 7.21 8.65
N VAL A 360 -5.70 7.06 8.26
CA VAL A 360 -4.80 8.19 8.03
C VAL A 360 -5.28 9.06 6.86
N PHE A 361 -5.60 8.47 5.71
CA PHE A 361 -6.09 9.22 4.55
C PHE A 361 -7.44 9.90 4.84
N LEU A 362 -8.40 9.17 5.43
CA LEU A 362 -9.69 9.76 5.78
C LEU A 362 -9.54 10.92 6.77
N TYR A 363 -8.60 10.84 7.71
CA TYR A 363 -8.30 11.93 8.63
C TYR A 363 -7.72 13.15 7.91
N ILE A 364 -6.73 12.94 7.04
CA ILE A 364 -6.10 13.99 6.23
C ILE A 364 -7.14 14.72 5.38
N TRP A 365 -8.00 13.98 4.67
CA TRP A 365 -9.04 14.55 3.83
C TRP A 365 -10.13 15.25 4.64
N TRP A 366 -10.58 14.65 5.75
CA TRP A 366 -11.55 15.29 6.65
C TRP A 366 -11.04 16.62 7.22
N ARG A 367 -9.73 16.70 7.49
CA ARG A 367 -9.06 17.90 7.98
C ARG A 367 -8.53 18.81 6.88
N GLN A 368 -8.72 18.45 5.61
CA GLN A 368 -8.26 19.22 4.45
C GLN A 368 -6.76 19.55 4.53
N ILE A 369 -5.95 18.61 5.01
CA ILE A 369 -4.51 18.79 5.18
C ILE A 369 -3.83 18.46 3.84
N PRO A 370 -2.90 19.30 3.34
CA PRO A 370 -2.09 18.96 2.19
C PRO A 370 -1.34 17.65 2.42
N CYS A 371 -1.32 16.78 1.41
CA CYS A 371 -0.58 15.53 1.43
C CYS A 371 0.52 15.55 0.37
N ASN A 372 1.56 14.75 0.57
CA ASN A 372 2.65 14.66 -0.39
C ASN A 372 2.12 14.17 -1.75
N PRO A 373 2.41 14.86 -2.86
CA PRO A 373 1.85 14.52 -4.17
C PRO A 373 2.26 13.14 -4.68
N LEU A 374 3.36 12.55 -4.17
CA LEU A 374 3.83 11.22 -4.57
C LEU A 374 2.81 10.10 -4.29
N TYR A 375 1.88 10.30 -3.35
CA TYR A 375 0.81 9.34 -3.09
C TYR A 375 -0.13 9.21 -4.29
N GLU A 376 -0.52 10.33 -4.91
CA GLU A 376 -1.34 10.33 -6.14
C GLU A 376 -0.57 9.75 -7.34
N LYS A 377 0.77 9.72 -7.26
CA LYS A 377 1.66 9.14 -8.28
C LYS A 377 1.98 7.65 -8.05
N GLY A 378 1.32 6.99 -7.08
CA GLY A 378 1.39 5.53 -6.91
C GLY A 378 2.31 5.02 -5.80
N LEU A 379 2.98 5.90 -5.05
CA LEU A 379 3.83 5.47 -3.94
C LEU A 379 2.99 5.18 -2.69
N GLU A 380 3.11 3.98 -2.12
CA GLU A 380 2.43 3.61 -0.86
C GLU A 380 3.14 4.22 0.36
N ARG A 381 4.44 4.44 0.22
CA ARG A 381 5.35 4.95 1.25
C ARG A 381 6.32 5.92 0.63
N VAL A 382 6.27 7.17 1.11
CA VAL A 382 7.24 8.19 0.75
C VAL A 382 8.45 8.09 1.66
N GLY A 383 9.62 8.10 1.05
CA GLY A 383 10.93 8.12 1.70
C GLY A 383 11.99 8.38 0.63
N CYS A 384 13.19 7.82 0.81
CA CYS A 384 14.27 8.02 -0.13
C CYS A 384 13.97 7.38 -1.49
N TRP A 385 14.31 8.05 -2.60
CA TRP A 385 13.92 7.65 -3.96
C TRP A 385 14.53 6.32 -4.44
N MET A 386 15.65 5.90 -3.84
CA MET A 386 16.30 4.61 -4.10
C MET A 386 16.23 3.64 -2.91
N CYS A 387 15.29 3.85 -1.99
CA CYS A 387 15.21 3.07 -0.75
C CYS A 387 15.14 1.56 -1.05
N PRO A 388 15.97 0.72 -0.40
CA PRO A 388 15.88 -0.72 -0.60
C PRO A 388 14.56 -1.31 -0.10
N ALA A 389 13.75 -0.57 0.67
CA ALA A 389 12.42 -1.01 1.12
C ALA A 389 11.28 -0.59 0.15
N MET A 390 11.58 0.15 -0.91
CA MET A 390 10.66 0.51 -1.99
C MET A 390 10.33 -0.73 -2.83
N LEU A 391 9.13 -0.76 -3.39
CA LEU A 391 8.71 -1.79 -4.34
C LEU A 391 9.27 -1.49 -5.74
N GLU A 392 9.49 -2.50 -6.57
CA GLU A 392 9.89 -2.29 -7.97
C GLU A 392 8.81 -1.55 -8.77
N SER A 393 7.54 -1.85 -8.48
CA SER A 393 6.42 -1.08 -9.02
C SER A 393 6.53 0.43 -8.73
N GLU A 394 7.07 0.80 -7.57
CA GLU A 394 7.30 2.21 -7.21
C GLU A 394 8.61 2.74 -7.80
N PHE A 395 9.62 1.90 -8.00
CA PHE A 395 10.86 2.29 -8.64
C PHE A 395 10.68 2.56 -10.15
N GLU A 396 9.67 1.97 -10.79
CA GLU A 396 9.25 2.36 -12.15
C GLU A 396 8.87 3.84 -12.25
N TYR A 397 8.29 4.42 -11.19
CA TYR A 397 8.03 5.86 -11.13
C TYR A 397 9.33 6.66 -11.19
N VAL A 398 10.36 6.25 -10.44
CA VAL A 398 11.67 6.92 -10.48
C VAL A 398 12.25 6.86 -11.89
N ARG A 399 12.16 5.71 -12.57
CA ARG A 399 12.65 5.58 -13.93
C ARG A 399 11.95 6.51 -14.93
N SER A 400 10.62 6.60 -14.84
CA SER A 400 9.84 7.36 -15.81
C SER A 400 9.83 8.86 -15.51
N ALA A 401 9.69 9.25 -14.25
CA ALA A 401 9.54 10.63 -13.83
C ALA A 401 10.87 11.32 -13.45
N HIS A 402 11.88 10.55 -13.03
CA HIS A 402 13.20 11.05 -12.60
C HIS A 402 14.34 10.27 -13.29
N PRO A 403 14.42 10.28 -14.63
CA PRO A 403 15.34 9.43 -15.38
C PRO A 403 16.82 9.69 -15.03
N ASP A 404 17.18 10.89 -14.58
CA ASP A 404 18.54 11.21 -14.17
C ASP A 404 18.93 10.53 -12.86
N LEU A 405 18.08 10.62 -11.83
CA LEU A 405 18.27 9.88 -10.57
C LEU A 405 18.35 8.38 -10.80
N TYR A 406 17.47 7.86 -11.67
CA TYR A 406 17.50 6.46 -12.06
C TYR A 406 18.83 6.09 -12.74
N ARG A 407 19.29 6.87 -13.73
CA ARG A 407 20.55 6.60 -14.46
C ARG A 407 21.76 6.65 -13.53
N GLU A 408 21.85 7.64 -12.66
CA GLU A 408 22.94 7.80 -11.70
C GLU A 408 23.02 6.59 -10.76
N TRP A 409 21.88 6.17 -10.19
CA TRP A 409 21.84 5.00 -9.32
C TRP A 409 22.20 3.71 -10.05
N MET A 410 21.66 3.51 -11.26
CA MET A 410 21.96 2.32 -12.04
C MET A 410 23.42 2.27 -12.50
N ALA A 411 24.04 3.42 -12.78
CA ALA A 411 25.47 3.50 -13.08
C ALA A 411 26.30 3.07 -11.86
N PHE A 412 26.01 3.60 -10.68
CA PHE A 412 26.67 3.19 -9.43
C PHE A 412 26.53 1.67 -9.20
N LEU A 413 25.32 1.13 -9.32
CA LEU A 413 25.09 -0.30 -9.11
C LEU A 413 25.86 -1.16 -10.11
N LYS A 414 25.86 -0.79 -11.40
CA LYS A 414 26.63 -1.49 -12.45
C LYS A 414 28.12 -1.50 -12.14
N GLU A 415 28.68 -0.36 -11.73
CA GLU A 415 30.09 -0.26 -11.37
C GLU A 415 30.39 -1.10 -10.11
N TRP A 416 29.56 -0.98 -9.07
CA TRP A 416 29.75 -1.67 -7.80
C TRP A 416 29.74 -3.20 -7.95
N PHE A 417 28.78 -3.74 -8.71
CA PHE A 417 28.65 -5.18 -8.92
C PHE A 417 29.54 -5.70 -10.05
N GLY A 418 29.81 -4.90 -11.09
CA GLY A 418 30.71 -5.27 -12.18
C GLY A 418 32.14 -5.54 -11.69
N LYS A 419 32.64 -4.70 -10.78
CA LYS A 419 33.94 -4.91 -10.11
C LYS A 419 34.01 -6.20 -9.25
N ARG A 420 32.86 -6.84 -8.99
CA ARG A 420 32.72 -7.95 -8.02
C ARG A 420 32.10 -9.21 -8.62
N GLY A 421 32.04 -9.31 -9.96
CA GLY A 421 31.52 -10.49 -10.66
C GLY A 421 30.01 -10.73 -10.48
N GLY A 422 29.23 -9.71 -10.11
CA GLY A 422 27.80 -9.84 -9.88
C GLY A 422 26.99 -10.01 -11.17
N ALA A 423 25.99 -10.90 -11.17
CA ALA A 423 25.12 -11.16 -12.32
C ALA A 423 24.21 -9.96 -12.67
N SER A 424 24.12 -9.61 -13.95
CA SER A 424 23.30 -8.51 -14.50
C SER A 424 21.82 -8.61 -14.11
N ARG A 425 21.27 -9.82 -14.06
CA ARG A 425 19.87 -10.10 -13.70
C ARG A 425 19.48 -9.59 -12.31
N SER A 426 20.43 -9.52 -11.37
CA SER A 426 20.19 -8.99 -10.02
C SER A 426 19.93 -7.49 -9.99
N LEU A 427 20.36 -6.76 -11.02
CA LEU A 427 20.11 -5.32 -11.17
C LEU A 427 18.71 -5.06 -11.76
N GLU A 428 18.31 -5.85 -12.75
CA GLU A 428 17.02 -5.72 -13.44
C GLU A 428 15.83 -6.11 -12.55
N THR A 429 16.02 -7.11 -11.69
CA THR A 429 14.97 -7.64 -10.82
C THR A 429 14.95 -7.02 -9.42
N GLY A 430 15.91 -6.15 -9.11
CA GLY A 430 16.00 -5.55 -7.78
C GLY A 430 16.62 -6.40 -6.69
N ALA A 431 17.16 -7.57 -7.04
CA ALA A 431 17.74 -8.51 -6.08
C ALA A 431 18.90 -7.90 -5.29
N TRP A 432 19.55 -6.85 -5.81
CA TRP A 432 20.59 -6.07 -5.12
C TRP A 432 20.17 -5.57 -3.72
N ARG A 433 18.86 -5.43 -3.47
CA ARG A 433 18.31 -4.96 -2.18
C ARG A 433 18.42 -5.96 -1.04
N TRP A 434 18.98 -7.15 -1.26
CA TRP A 434 19.20 -8.18 -0.22
C TRP A 434 20.63 -8.70 -0.26
N LYS A 435 21.26 -8.96 0.88
CA LYS A 435 22.48 -9.78 0.91
C LYS A 435 22.14 -11.22 0.59
N THR A 436 21.06 -11.71 1.21
CA THR A 436 20.52 -13.06 0.99
C THR A 436 19.06 -12.96 0.57
N LEU A 437 18.72 -13.50 -0.60
CA LEU A 437 17.35 -13.47 -1.09
C LEU A 437 16.38 -14.17 -0.10
N PRO A 438 15.18 -13.60 0.14
CA PRO A 438 14.14 -14.26 0.91
C PRO A 438 13.75 -15.60 0.27
N PRO A 439 13.37 -16.63 1.04
CA PRO A 439 13.01 -17.96 0.50
C PRO A 439 12.00 -17.89 -0.65
N LYS A 440 10.97 -17.04 -0.53
CA LYS A 440 9.94 -16.82 -1.57
C LYS A 440 10.44 -16.20 -2.89
N MET A 441 11.68 -15.73 -2.95
CA MET A 441 12.31 -15.11 -4.12
C MET A 441 13.48 -15.95 -4.65
N ARG A 442 13.88 -17.00 -3.95
CA ARG A 442 14.77 -18.03 -4.49
C ARG A 442 13.88 -18.83 -5.44
N GLY A 443 14.17 -18.81 -6.75
CA GLY A 443 13.43 -19.66 -7.69
C GLY A 443 13.56 -21.13 -7.28
N ASN A 444 12.73 -22.01 -7.85
CA ASN A 444 12.83 -23.46 -7.63
C ASN A 444 14.11 -24.10 -8.23
N ASP A 445 15.13 -23.31 -8.54
CA ASP A 445 16.42 -23.73 -9.09
C ASP A 445 17.54 -23.37 -8.10
N GLU A 446 17.49 -23.98 -6.91
CA GLU A 446 18.69 -24.37 -6.14
C GLU A 446 19.02 -25.82 -6.47
#